data_AF-A0A352VQF8-F1
#
_entry.id   AF-A0A352VQF8-F1
#
_cell.length_a   1.000
_cell.length_b   1.000
_cell.length_c   1.000
_cell.angle_alpha   90.00
_cell.angle_beta   90.00
_cell.angle_gamma   90.00
#
_symmetry.space_group_name_H-M   'P 1'
#
loop_
_entity.id
_entity.type
_entity.pdbx_description
1 polymer ?
#
loop_
_entity_poly.entity_id
_entity_poly.type
_entity_poly.pdbx_seq_one_letter_code
_entity_poly.pdbx_strand_id
1 'polypeptide(L)' 'MWRPRVVVPLGIGVFGFADAGRVYVDGSSPGGWHTSLGGGLWFQPVRQPYIVRAGIGISDESTKLFVMLGLPY' A
#
# COMPACT_ATOMS: atom_id res chain seq x y z
N MET A 1 -4.18 -39.69 12.14
CA MET A 1 -3.53 -38.36 12.14
C MET A 1 -3.93 -37.62 10.88
N TRP A 2 -4.81 -36.62 10.97
CA TRP A 2 -5.30 -35.88 9.80
C TRP A 2 -4.38 -34.67 9.57
N ARG A 3 -3.72 -34.59 8.39
CA ARG A 3 -2.88 -33.46 7.97
C ARG A 3 -3.53 -32.80 6.76
N PRO A 4 -4.48 -31.86 6.95
CA PRO A 4 -5.06 -31.17 5.82
C PRO A 4 -3.98 -30.36 5.09
N ARG A 5 -3.92 -30.50 3.77
CA ARG A 5 -3.11 -29.65 2.89
C ARG A 5 -4.05 -28.74 2.14
N VAL A 6 -4.10 -27.48 2.54
CA VAL A 6 -4.86 -26.44 1.84
C VAL A 6 -3.90 -25.75 0.88
N VAL A 7 -4.19 -25.86 -0.42
CA VAL A 7 -3.52 -25.07 -1.46
C VAL A 7 -4.52 -24.02 -1.91
N VAL A 8 -4.26 -22.76 -1.54
CA VAL A 8 -5.07 -21.63 -2.00
C VAL A 8 -4.37 -21.04 -3.23
N PRO A 9 -5.01 -21.03 -4.41
CA PRO A 9 -4.49 -20.27 -5.54
C PRO A 9 -4.38 -18.80 -5.14
N LEU A 10 -3.17 -18.24 -5.25
CA LEU A 10 -2.84 -16.90 -4.78
C LEU A 10 -2.35 -16.05 -5.96
N GLY A 11 -3.00 -14.91 -6.18
CA GLY A 11 -2.44 -13.82 -6.97
C GLY A 11 -1.41 -13.07 -6.13
N ILE A 12 -0.23 -12.86 -6.68
CA ILE A 12 0.83 -12.05 -6.07
C ILE A 12 1.29 -11.02 -7.09
N GLY A 13 1.59 -9.82 -6.62
CA GLY A 13 2.21 -8.82 -7.46
C GLY A 13 2.88 -7.71 -6.68
N VAL A 14 3.50 -6.81 -7.42
CA VAL A 14 4.14 -5.61 -6.92
C VAL A 14 3.28 -4.39 -7.21
N PHE A 15 3.48 -3.33 -6.45
CA PHE A 15 2.96 -2.00 -6.78
C PHE A 15 3.98 -0.93 -6.41
N GLY A 16 3.86 0.23 -7.08
CA GLY A 16 4.61 1.44 -6.76
C GLY A 16 3.68 2.64 -6.75
N PHE A 17 4.11 3.70 -6.08
CA PHE A 17 3.44 4.99 -6.07
C PHE A 17 4.48 6.12 -5.97
N ALA A 18 4.08 7.28 -6.49
CA ALA A 18 4.83 8.53 -6.40
C ALA A 18 3.79 9.64 -6.20
N ASP A 19 3.84 10.28 -5.04
CA ASP A 19 2.83 11.25 -4.61
C ASP A 19 3.47 12.63 -4.40
N ALA A 20 2.70 13.67 -4.65
CA ALA A 20 3.03 15.05 -4.33
C ALA A 20 1.81 15.75 -3.73
N GLY A 21 1.95 16.26 -2.51
CA GLY A 21 0.89 16.94 -1.77
C GLY A 21 1.33 18.31 -1.28
N ARG A 22 0.38 19.23 -1.12
CA ARG A 22 0.64 20.58 -0.61
C ARG A 22 -0.48 21.02 0.32
N VAL A 23 -0.11 21.54 1.49
CA VAL A 23 -1.07 22.00 2.52
C VAL A 23 -1.19 23.52 2.44
N TYR A 24 -2.42 24.04 2.33
CA TYR A 24 -2.71 25.46 2.29
C TYR A 24 -3.48 25.89 3.54
N VAL A 25 -3.06 27.00 4.15
CA VAL A 25 -3.72 27.67 5.28
C VAL A 25 -3.78 29.17 4.95
N ASP A 26 -4.97 29.75 5.00
CA ASP A 26 -5.23 31.16 4.67
C ASP A 26 -4.66 31.59 3.30
N GLY A 27 -4.79 30.71 2.30
CA GLY A 27 -4.29 30.95 0.94
C GLY A 27 -2.77 30.81 0.79
N SER A 28 -2.04 30.55 1.86
CA SER A 28 -0.58 30.37 1.86
C SER A 28 -0.21 28.90 2.04
N SER A 29 0.95 28.50 1.53
CA SER A 29 1.50 27.15 1.76
C SER A 29 3.00 27.25 2.04
N PRO A 30 3.36 27.55 3.31
CA PRO A 30 4.74 27.81 3.70
C PRO A 30 5.63 26.57 3.63
N GLY A 31 5.07 25.37 3.80
CA GLY A 31 5.80 24.09 3.70
C GLY A 31 6.09 23.62 2.27
N GLY A 32 5.45 24.23 1.26
CA GLY A 32 5.67 23.85 -0.14
C GLY A 32 5.11 22.46 -0.47
N TRP A 33 5.72 21.82 -1.47
CA TRP A 33 5.36 20.47 -1.89
C TRP A 33 6.04 19.42 -1.01
N HIS A 34 5.24 18.48 -0.54
CA HIS A 34 5.69 17.28 0.15
C HIS A 34 5.57 16.11 -0.81
N THR A 35 6.69 15.49 -1.15
CA THR A 35 6.73 14.37 -2.11
C THR A 35 7.05 13.07 -1.39
N SER A 36 6.47 11.98 -1.87
CA SER A 36 6.85 10.65 -1.41
C SER A 36 6.94 9.66 -2.56
N LEU A 37 7.78 8.65 -2.37
CA LEU A 37 7.91 7.50 -3.26
C LEU A 37 7.72 6.24 -2.42
N GLY A 38 7.09 5.23 -3.00
CA GLY A 38 7.02 3.95 -2.32
C GLY A 38 6.48 2.85 -3.20
N GLY A 39 6.24 1.73 -2.54
CA GLY A 39 5.76 0.53 -3.20
C GLY A 39 5.70 -0.63 -2.24
N GLY A 40 5.36 -1.79 -2.79
CA GLY A 40 5.23 -2.99 -1.99
C GLY A 40 4.66 -4.16 -2.76
N LEU A 41 4.15 -5.11 -2.00
CA LEU A 41 3.58 -6.35 -2.49
C LEU A 41 2.09 -6.39 -2.18
N TRP A 42 1.35 -7.06 -3.05
CA TRP A 42 -0.04 -7.43 -2.80
C TRP A 42 -0.23 -8.93 -2.97
N PHE A 43 -1.17 -9.46 -2.19
CA PHE A 43 -1.56 -10.86 -2.18
C PHE A 43 -3.09 -10.93 -2.23
N GLN A 44 -3.63 -11.73 -3.14
CA GLN A 44 -5.06 -11.91 -3.31
C GLN A 44 -5.37 -13.40 -3.49
N PRO A 45 -6.10 -14.04 -2.56
CA PRO A 45 -6.66 -15.36 -2.80
C PRO A 45 -7.62 -15.31 -3.99
N VAL A 46 -7.38 -16.11 -5.03
CA VAL A 46 -8.05 -15.99 -6.36
C VAL A 46 -9.58 -16.07 -6.29
N ARG A 47 -10.13 -16.75 -5.27
CA ARG A 47 -11.58 -16.95 -5.11
C ARG A 47 -12.22 -16.01 -4.09
N GLN A 48 -11.47 -15.04 -3.55
CA GLN A 48 -11.93 -14.13 -2.52
C GLN A 48 -11.79 -12.67 -2.96
N PRO A 49 -12.73 -11.81 -2.55
CA PRO A 49 -12.68 -10.39 -2.84
C PRO A 49 -11.80 -9.65 -1.82
N TYR A 50 -10.72 -10.25 -1.32
CA TYR A 50 -9.86 -9.59 -0.33
C TYR A 50 -8.45 -9.50 -0.87
N ILE A 51 -7.87 -8.31 -0.80
CA ILE A 51 -6.47 -8.05 -1.14
C ILE A 51 -5.77 -7.61 0.12
N VAL A 52 -4.66 -8.27 0.45
CA VAL A 52 -3.73 -7.83 1.48
C VAL A 52 -2.56 -7.17 0.79
N ARG A 53 -2.22 -5.93 1.18
CA ARG A 53 -1.07 -5.19 0.67
C ARG A 53 -0.15 -4.87 1.82
N ALA A 54 1.15 -4.97 1.58
CA ALA A 54 2.16 -4.49 2.50
C ALA A 54 3.14 -3.63 1.71
N GLY A 55 3.55 -2.50 2.27
CA GLY A 55 4.42 -1.57 1.55
C GLY A 55 5.22 -0.65 2.47
N ILE A 56 6.11 0.08 1.82
CA ILE A 56 6.94 1.12 2.41
C ILE A 56 6.76 2.41 1.61
N GLY A 57 6.65 3.52 2.30
CA GLY A 57 6.67 4.87 1.73
C GLY A 57 7.80 5.68 2.36
N ILE A 58 8.52 6.43 1.53
CA ILE A 58 9.67 7.25 1.93
C ILE A 58 9.40 8.68 1.46
N SER A 59 9.57 9.62 2.37
CA SER A 59 9.60 11.07 2.11
C SER A 59 10.73 11.72 2.92
N ASP A 60 10.96 13.01 2.69
CA ASP A 60 11.93 13.79 3.45
C ASP A 60 11.56 13.89 4.94
N GLU A 61 10.28 13.75 5.29
CA GLU A 61 9.76 13.84 6.66
C GLU A 61 9.70 12.50 7.38
N SER A 62 9.45 11.39 6.67
CA SER A 62 9.31 10.08 7.32
C SER A 62 9.45 8.90 6.37
N THR A 63 9.87 7.76 6.92
CA THR A 63 9.69 6.45 6.29
C THR A 63 8.62 5.68 7.06
N LYS A 64 7.62 5.15 6.36
CA LYS A 64 6.49 4.43 6.95
C LYS A 64 6.31 3.06 6.33
N LEU A 65 6.12 2.05 7.17
CA LEU A 65 5.63 0.74 6.78
C LEU A 65 4.12 0.68 6.98
N PHE A 66 3.42 0.01 6.08
CA PHE A 66 1.98 -0.16 6.19
C PHE A 66 1.52 -1.54 5.72
N VAL A 67 0.39 -1.97 6.27
CA VAL A 67 -0.37 -3.14 5.83
C VAL A 67 -1.82 -2.71 5.66
N MET A 68 -2.45 -3.14 4.56
CA MET A 68 -3.81 -2.76 4.20
C MET A 68 -4.61 -4.00 3.79
N LEU A 69 -5.87 -4.05 4.23
CA LEU A 69 -6.89 -4.96 3.70
C LEU A 69 -7.82 -4.16 2.80
N GLY A 70 -8.00 -4.60 1.56
CA GLY A 70 -8.87 -3.96 0.57
C GLY A 70 -9.86 -4.94 -0.04
N LEU A 71 -10.95 -4.39 -0.59
CA LEU A 71 -11.84 -5.07 -1.52
C LEU A 71 -11.43 -4.73 -2.96
N PRO A 72 -11.57 -5.65 -3.94
CA PRO A 72 -11.59 -5.25 -5.32
C PRO A 72 -12.88 -4.45 -5.51
N TYR A 73 -12.73 -3.18 -5.91
CA TYR A 73 -13.77 -2.16 -6.13
C TYR A 73 -14.57 -1.68 -4.90
#